data_AF-A0A952NDM5-F1
#
_entry.id   AF-A0A952NDM5-F1
#
_cell.length_a   1.000
_cell.length_b   1.000
_cell.length_c   1.000
_cell.angle_alpha   90.00
_cell.angle_beta   90.00
_cell.angle_gamma   90.00
#
_symmetry.space_group_name_H-M   'P 1'
#
loop_
_entity.id
_entity.type
_entity.pdbx_description
1 polymer ?
#
loop_
_entity_poly.entity_id
_entity_poly.type
_entity_poly.pdbx_seq_one_letter_code
_entity_poly.pdbx_strand_id
1 'polypeptide(L)'
;MLKVGPLLKFLSDLNPQNTPARLAFYNWLKGSASPEEPLSHALLERFFWDCMDYPHWASNKTQLGHEIRFLIENFNNFFQQKFDLSDLRFPESLQVIEIENVQDIIETLTCHLNQRIGADDKFRIINDQNKKFIALVLRADRSLEARLYDRKFTLRGGLLEPLRPDLGLFYTPGLELSPHHQHKIEIAPYITAQFTYENGLVKGTALRGFVFQNFFEMKNDPLREHARLHLPIRRLEQFFLDRRTDTEYQELVQKLERTRSLAQAGDVEAQRWSSTILSQAEAAMEQIYQGDRLLALLIRDLRHTLKLEGSKECPTLAPINPSV
;
A
#
# COMPACT_ATOMS: atom_id res chain seq x y z
N MET A 1 29.58 11.87 -10.34
CA MET A 1 28.66 10.71 -10.31
C MET A 1 27.46 11.06 -11.16
N LEU A 2 27.03 10.16 -12.05
CA LEU A 2 25.91 10.41 -12.93
C LEU A 2 24.60 10.41 -12.12
N LYS A 3 23.76 11.43 -12.29
CA LYS A 3 22.47 11.58 -11.60
C LYS A 3 21.30 11.21 -12.51
N VAL A 4 20.14 10.94 -11.92
CA VAL A 4 18.90 10.61 -12.64
C VAL A 4 18.33 11.81 -13.42
N GLY A 5 18.49 13.04 -12.92
CA GLY A 5 17.95 14.25 -13.55
C GLY A 5 18.32 14.44 -15.03
N PRO A 6 19.61 14.35 -15.41
CA PRO A 6 20.04 14.38 -16.81
C PRO A 6 19.39 13.30 -17.68
N LEU A 7 19.24 12.08 -17.17
CA LEU A 7 18.58 10.98 -17.89
C LEU A 7 17.09 11.25 -18.08
N LEU A 8 16.40 11.77 -17.06
CA LEU A 8 14.99 12.19 -17.17
C LEU A 8 14.79 13.26 -18.25
N LYS A 9 15.69 14.25 -18.31
CA LYS A 9 15.64 15.29 -19.34
C LYS A 9 15.83 14.68 -20.73
N PHE A 10 16.83 13.84 -20.90
CA PHE A 10 17.09 13.13 -22.16
C PHE A 10 15.90 12.30 -22.64
N LEU A 11 15.29 11.52 -21.74
CA LEU A 11 14.10 10.73 -22.06
C LEU A 11 12.90 11.59 -22.44
N SER A 12 12.73 12.76 -21.82
CA SER A 12 11.70 13.73 -22.18
C SER A 12 11.89 14.27 -23.60
N ASP A 13 13.13 14.56 -23.98
CA ASP A 13 13.47 15.11 -25.30
C ASP A 13 13.28 14.06 -26.43
N LEU A 14 13.38 12.77 -26.12
CA LEU A 14 13.19 11.66 -27.06
C LEU A 14 11.72 11.26 -27.31
N ASN A 15 10.75 12.03 -26.79
CA ASN A 15 9.33 11.70 -26.75
C ASN A 15 9.06 10.30 -26.15
N PRO A 16 8.85 10.21 -24.82
CA PRO A 16 8.75 8.92 -24.12
C PRO A 16 7.53 8.09 -24.56
N GLN A 17 6.53 8.67 -25.23
CA GLN A 17 5.34 7.97 -25.70
C GLN A 17 5.59 7.06 -26.91
N ASN A 18 6.78 7.13 -27.53
CA ASN A 18 7.11 6.37 -28.73
C ASN A 18 7.01 4.85 -28.53
N THR A 19 7.38 4.34 -27.35
CA THR A 19 7.22 2.92 -27.02
C THR A 19 6.73 2.75 -25.58
N PRO A 20 5.95 1.69 -25.27
CA PRO A 20 5.50 1.44 -23.90
C PRO A 20 6.64 1.29 -22.89
N ALA A 21 7.79 0.74 -23.31
CA ALA A 21 8.95 0.53 -22.44
C ALA A 21 9.64 1.86 -22.09
N ARG A 22 9.80 2.77 -23.07
CA ARG A 22 10.28 4.14 -22.83
C ARG A 22 9.36 4.88 -21.87
N LEU A 23 8.06 4.81 -22.12
CA LEU A 23 7.06 5.49 -21.30
C LEU A 23 7.07 4.96 -19.86
N ALA A 24 7.13 3.63 -19.70
CA ALA A 24 7.23 2.98 -18.39
C ALA A 24 8.48 3.44 -17.63
N PHE A 25 9.64 3.43 -18.27
CA PHE A 25 10.89 3.83 -17.64
C PHE A 25 10.91 5.31 -17.27
N TYR A 26 10.45 6.19 -18.17
CA TYR A 26 10.31 7.62 -17.89
C TYR A 26 9.38 7.89 -16.71
N ASN A 27 8.18 7.31 -16.72
CA ASN A 27 7.20 7.52 -15.65
C ASN A 27 7.69 6.96 -14.31
N TRP A 28 8.32 5.78 -14.32
CA TRP A 28 8.89 5.16 -13.13
C TRP A 28 10.01 6.03 -12.54
N LEU A 29 10.97 6.48 -13.34
CA LEU A 29 12.03 7.37 -12.85
C LEU A 29 11.46 8.68 -12.29
N LYS A 30 10.45 9.24 -12.94
CA LYS A 30 9.80 10.48 -12.52
C LYS A 30 9.05 10.33 -11.19
N GLY A 31 8.44 9.18 -10.94
CA GLY A 31 7.63 8.93 -9.74
C GLY A 31 8.38 8.29 -8.58
N SER A 32 9.40 7.48 -8.87
CA SER A 32 10.08 6.62 -7.89
C SER A 32 11.54 6.96 -7.62
N ALA A 33 12.19 7.80 -8.44
CA ALA A 33 13.58 8.20 -8.23
C ALA A 33 13.68 9.71 -7.94
N SER A 34 14.68 10.10 -7.14
CA SER A 34 15.01 11.53 -6.98
C SER A 34 15.89 12.00 -8.15
N PRO A 35 15.68 13.20 -8.73
CA PRO A 35 16.57 13.74 -9.75
C PRO A 35 18.04 13.82 -9.30
N GLU A 36 18.26 13.96 -7.99
CA GLU A 36 19.59 14.04 -7.38
C GLU A 36 20.20 12.67 -7.05
N GLU A 37 19.40 11.60 -7.10
CA GLU A 37 19.84 10.23 -6.87
C GLU A 37 20.87 9.81 -7.93
N PRO A 38 21.92 9.07 -7.57
CA PRO A 38 22.85 8.55 -8.54
C PRO A 38 22.21 7.48 -9.43
N LEU A 39 22.44 7.57 -10.73
CA LEU A 39 22.16 6.47 -11.64
C LEU A 39 23.08 5.30 -11.28
N SER A 40 22.50 4.19 -10.88
CA SER A 40 23.19 3.00 -10.39
C SER A 40 22.56 1.74 -10.94
N HIS A 41 23.31 0.61 -10.90
CA HIS A 41 22.74 -0.69 -11.26
C HIS A 41 21.54 -1.02 -10.38
N ALA A 42 21.63 -0.79 -9.08
CA ALA A 42 20.54 -1.04 -8.13
C ALA A 42 19.25 -0.27 -8.48
N LEU A 43 19.36 0.96 -9.02
CA LEU A 43 18.19 1.72 -9.46
C LEU A 43 17.53 1.08 -10.69
N LEU A 44 18.33 0.71 -11.71
CA LEU A 44 17.82 0.06 -12.93
C LEU A 44 17.26 -1.33 -12.65
N GLU A 45 17.91 -2.10 -11.78
CA GLU A 45 17.41 -3.41 -11.36
C GLU A 45 16.09 -3.28 -10.59
N ARG A 46 15.95 -2.26 -9.73
CA ARG A 46 14.67 -1.98 -9.05
C ARG A 46 13.55 -1.72 -10.04
N PHE A 47 13.81 -0.94 -11.08
CA PHE A 47 12.86 -0.74 -12.19
C PHE A 47 12.48 -2.07 -12.85
N PHE A 48 13.46 -2.93 -13.15
CA PHE A 48 13.18 -4.23 -13.75
C PHE A 48 12.38 -5.15 -12.83
N TRP A 49 12.69 -5.17 -11.53
CA TRP A 49 11.94 -5.96 -10.56
C TRP A 49 10.49 -5.49 -10.43
N ASP A 50 10.27 -4.18 -10.38
CA ASP A 50 8.93 -3.60 -10.40
C ASP A 50 8.19 -3.98 -11.70
N CYS A 51 8.85 -3.87 -12.86
CA CYS A 51 8.27 -4.30 -14.14
C CYS A 51 7.87 -5.77 -14.16
N MET A 52 8.73 -6.67 -13.66
CA MET A 52 8.49 -8.11 -13.67
C MET A 52 7.29 -8.55 -12.83
N ASP A 53 6.78 -7.69 -11.94
CA ASP A 53 5.52 -7.96 -11.25
C ASP A 53 4.31 -7.87 -12.20
N TYR A 54 4.40 -7.11 -13.29
CA TYR A 54 3.30 -6.93 -14.24
C TYR A 54 3.29 -8.03 -15.30
N PRO A 55 2.16 -8.74 -15.53
CA PRO A 55 2.06 -9.80 -16.54
C PRO A 55 2.48 -9.38 -17.94
N HIS A 56 2.20 -8.12 -18.31
CA HIS A 56 2.62 -7.55 -19.60
C HIS A 56 4.14 -7.60 -19.77
N TRP A 57 4.90 -7.12 -18.78
CA TRP A 57 6.36 -7.09 -18.88
C TRP A 57 7.00 -8.45 -18.65
N ALA A 58 6.42 -9.28 -17.78
CA ALA A 58 6.88 -10.67 -17.64
C ALA A 58 6.82 -11.43 -18.98
N SER A 59 5.77 -11.18 -19.79
CA SER A 59 5.60 -11.78 -21.12
C SER A 59 6.47 -11.12 -22.21
N ASN A 60 6.86 -9.86 -22.03
CA ASN A 60 7.59 -9.05 -23.02
C ASN A 60 8.97 -8.60 -22.52
N LYS A 61 9.60 -9.37 -21.63
CA LYS A 61 10.83 -8.97 -20.93
C LYS A 61 12.01 -8.66 -21.86
N THR A 62 12.11 -9.36 -23.00
CA THR A 62 13.13 -9.11 -24.04
C THR A 62 12.96 -7.76 -24.72
N GLN A 63 11.72 -7.37 -25.00
CA GLN A 63 11.45 -6.05 -25.58
C GLN A 63 11.81 -4.95 -24.57
N LEU A 64 11.45 -5.14 -23.29
CA LEU A 64 11.78 -4.20 -22.23
C LEU A 64 13.30 -4.03 -22.10
N GLY A 65 14.06 -5.12 -21.93
CA GLY A 65 15.50 -5.03 -21.71
C GLY A 65 16.25 -4.46 -22.91
N HIS A 66 15.89 -4.85 -24.14
CA HIS A 66 16.46 -4.27 -25.37
C HIS A 66 16.23 -2.75 -25.47
N GLU A 67 15.01 -2.28 -25.22
CA GLU A 67 14.70 -0.86 -25.30
C GLU A 67 15.47 -0.05 -24.26
N ILE A 68 15.50 -0.50 -23.01
CA ILE A 68 16.23 0.21 -21.94
C ILE A 68 17.73 0.19 -22.18
N ARG A 69 18.28 -0.93 -22.65
CA ARG A 69 19.70 -1.00 -23.05
C ARG A 69 20.02 0.07 -24.10
N PHE A 70 19.23 0.10 -25.18
CA PHE A 70 19.39 1.07 -26.26
C PHE A 70 19.31 2.53 -25.76
N LEU A 71 18.38 2.84 -24.85
CA LEU A 71 18.25 4.18 -24.26
C LEU A 71 19.49 4.59 -23.47
N ILE A 72 20.00 3.71 -22.60
CA ILE A 72 21.16 4.02 -21.76
C ILE A 72 22.44 4.11 -22.59
N GLU A 73 22.62 3.26 -23.61
CA GLU A 73 23.74 3.35 -24.54
C GLU A 73 23.72 4.67 -25.33
N ASN A 74 22.56 5.08 -25.84
CA ASN A 74 22.43 6.36 -26.52
C ASN A 74 22.67 7.55 -25.59
N PHE A 75 22.20 7.46 -24.35
CA PHE A 75 22.45 8.46 -23.33
C PHE A 75 23.95 8.60 -23.01
N ASN A 76 24.65 7.47 -22.84
CA ASN A 76 26.10 7.43 -22.66
C ASN A 76 26.84 8.07 -23.85
N ASN A 77 26.45 7.74 -25.08
CA ASN A 77 27.04 8.30 -26.29
C ASN A 77 26.80 9.82 -26.40
N PHE A 78 25.58 10.28 -26.14
CA PHE A 78 25.19 11.68 -26.27
C PHE A 78 25.92 12.57 -25.25
N PHE A 79 26.03 12.14 -24.00
CA PHE A 79 26.67 12.92 -22.94
C PHE A 79 28.15 12.55 -22.69
N GLN A 80 28.73 11.66 -23.51
CA GLN A 80 30.08 11.11 -23.33
C GLN A 80 30.30 10.53 -21.93
N GLN A 81 29.26 9.88 -21.40
CA GLN A 81 29.26 9.29 -20.07
C GLN A 81 29.62 7.80 -20.13
N LYS A 82 30.05 7.27 -18.98
CA LYS A 82 30.48 5.89 -18.83
C LYS A 82 29.68 5.17 -17.75
N PHE A 83 28.35 5.15 -17.88
CA PHE A 83 27.56 4.20 -17.10
C PHE A 83 27.78 2.80 -17.68
N ASP A 84 28.48 1.94 -16.96
CA ASP A 84 28.75 0.58 -17.41
C ASP A 84 27.49 -0.29 -17.28
N LEU A 85 27.17 -1.06 -18.31
CA LEU A 85 26.03 -1.98 -18.34
C LEU A 85 26.43 -3.45 -18.15
N SER A 86 27.73 -3.75 -18.10
CA SER A 86 28.26 -5.11 -18.07
C SER A 86 27.77 -5.93 -16.87
N ASP A 87 27.71 -5.31 -15.68
CA ASP A 87 27.30 -5.94 -14.43
C ASP A 87 25.77 -5.87 -14.17
N LEU A 88 25.00 -5.25 -15.07
CA LEU A 88 23.56 -5.06 -14.89
C LEU A 88 22.77 -6.33 -15.24
N ARG A 89 21.93 -6.80 -14.31
CA ARG A 89 20.99 -7.90 -14.62
C ARG A 89 19.76 -7.38 -15.36
N PHE A 90 19.73 -7.61 -16.67
CA PHE A 90 18.60 -7.25 -17.51
C PHE A 90 17.40 -8.21 -17.33
N PRO A 91 16.17 -7.76 -17.65
CA PRO A 91 14.94 -8.54 -17.46
C PRO A 91 14.97 -9.95 -18.07
N GLU A 92 15.64 -10.15 -19.21
CA GLU A 92 15.70 -11.45 -19.89
C GLU A 92 16.37 -12.51 -19.01
N SER A 93 17.37 -12.09 -18.23
CA SER A 93 18.10 -12.93 -17.29
C SER A 93 17.34 -13.19 -15.98
N LEU A 94 16.27 -12.44 -15.71
CA LEU A 94 15.47 -12.63 -14.51
C LEU A 94 14.56 -13.84 -14.67
N GLN A 95 14.62 -14.72 -13.67
CA GLN A 95 13.66 -15.79 -13.47
C GLN A 95 12.69 -15.36 -12.37
N VAL A 96 11.41 -15.31 -12.70
CA VAL A 96 10.33 -15.07 -11.74
C VAL A 96 9.70 -16.42 -11.43
N ILE A 97 9.65 -16.76 -10.14
CA ILE A 97 9.10 -18.01 -9.63
C ILE A 97 7.92 -17.65 -8.75
N GLU A 98 6.75 -18.17 -9.07
CA GLU A 98 5.57 -18.05 -8.22
C GLU A 98 5.44 -19.30 -7.35
N ILE A 99 5.47 -19.11 -6.03
CA ILE A 99 5.31 -20.19 -5.06
C ILE A 99 3.84 -20.23 -4.64
N GLU A 100 3.21 -21.40 -4.71
CA GLU A 100 1.80 -21.57 -4.35
C GLU A 100 1.62 -22.02 -2.90
N ASN A 101 2.55 -22.84 -2.40
CA ASN A 101 2.51 -23.38 -1.05
C ASN A 101 2.85 -22.29 -0.02
N VAL A 102 1.93 -22.05 0.91
CA VAL A 102 2.07 -21.02 1.96
C VAL A 102 3.26 -21.29 2.88
N GLN A 103 3.54 -22.55 3.20
CA GLN A 103 4.64 -22.92 4.09
C GLN A 103 5.99 -22.64 3.42
N ASP A 104 6.15 -23.02 2.15
CA ASP A 104 7.37 -22.77 1.38
C ASP A 104 7.66 -21.26 1.26
N ILE A 105 6.60 -20.44 1.12
CA ILE A 105 6.72 -18.98 1.12
C ILE A 105 7.22 -18.48 2.47
N ILE A 106 6.61 -18.92 3.57
CA ILE A 106 7.01 -18.52 4.92
C ILE A 106 8.47 -18.90 5.17
N GLU A 107 8.89 -20.12 4.83
CA GLU A 107 10.28 -20.58 5.00
C GLU A 107 11.26 -19.77 4.16
N THR A 108 10.91 -19.48 2.90
CA THR A 108 11.71 -18.65 2.01
C THR A 108 11.86 -17.23 2.55
N LEU A 109 10.76 -16.63 3.03
CA LEU A 109 10.78 -15.30 3.64
C LEU A 109 11.55 -15.28 4.96
N THR A 110 11.42 -16.31 5.80
CA THR A 110 12.20 -16.46 7.03
C THR A 110 13.70 -16.51 6.72
N CYS A 111 14.11 -17.30 5.72
CA CYS A 111 15.50 -17.35 5.28
C CYS A 111 15.99 -15.98 4.78
N HIS A 112 15.20 -15.32 3.93
CA HIS A 112 15.49 -13.98 3.41
C HIS A 112 15.65 -12.92 4.51
N LEU A 113 14.75 -12.92 5.50
CA LEU A 113 14.76 -11.96 6.61
C LEU A 113 15.93 -12.22 7.56
N ASN A 114 16.23 -13.47 7.90
CA ASN A 114 17.37 -13.83 8.76
C ASN A 114 18.71 -13.33 8.21
N GLN A 115 18.86 -13.19 6.89
CA GLN A 115 20.07 -12.65 6.26
C GLN A 115 20.16 -11.12 6.31
N ARG A 116 19.07 -10.42 6.64
CA ARG A 116 18.94 -8.95 6.52
C ARG A 116 18.72 -8.23 7.85
N ILE A 117 18.37 -8.95 8.90
CA ILE A 117 18.11 -8.37 10.21
C ILE A 117 19.30 -8.58 11.15
N GLY A 118 19.46 -7.69 12.13
CA GLY A 118 20.49 -7.81 13.16
C GLY A 118 20.20 -8.94 14.14
N ALA A 119 21.21 -9.34 14.91
CA ALA A 119 21.10 -10.46 15.87
C ALA A 119 20.02 -10.23 16.96
N ASP A 120 19.78 -8.96 17.33
CA ASP A 120 18.81 -8.57 18.36
C ASP A 120 17.42 -8.20 17.78
N ASP A 121 17.29 -8.19 16.45
CA ASP A 121 16.03 -7.88 15.79
C ASP A 121 15.09 -9.09 15.86
N LYS A 122 13.78 -8.83 15.95
CA LYS A 122 12.75 -9.87 15.95
C LYS A 122 11.82 -9.64 14.78
N PHE A 123 11.31 -10.72 14.21
CA PHE A 123 10.28 -10.58 13.18
C PHE A 123 9.19 -11.62 13.30
N ARG A 124 8.04 -11.29 12.72
CA ARG A 124 6.89 -12.16 12.55
C ARG A 124 6.36 -12.02 11.14
N ILE A 125 6.05 -13.14 10.50
CA ILE A 125 5.38 -13.18 9.20
C ILE A 125 3.90 -13.51 9.41
N ILE A 126 3.03 -12.77 8.76
CA ILE A 126 1.58 -12.93 8.79
C ILE A 126 1.11 -13.16 7.35
N ASN A 127 0.31 -14.20 7.15
CA ASN A 127 -0.39 -14.41 5.89
C ASN A 127 -1.69 -13.59 5.92
N ASP A 128 -1.77 -12.57 5.07
CA ASP A 128 -2.96 -11.74 4.91
C ASP A 128 -4.01 -12.45 4.04
N GLN A 129 -5.28 -12.12 4.25
CA GLN A 129 -6.40 -12.73 3.51
C GLN A 129 -6.31 -12.47 2.00
N ASN A 130 -5.57 -11.42 1.58
CA ASN A 130 -5.36 -11.06 0.18
C ASN A 130 -4.22 -11.83 -0.50
N LYS A 131 -3.81 -13.00 0.03
CA LYS A 131 -2.71 -13.81 -0.50
C LYS A 131 -1.34 -13.10 -0.48
N LYS A 132 -1.22 -12.06 0.33
CA LYS A 132 -0.01 -11.28 0.57
C LYS A 132 0.60 -11.71 1.91
N PHE A 133 1.89 -11.47 2.08
CA PHE A 133 2.61 -11.79 3.30
C PHE A 133 3.15 -10.50 3.91
N ILE A 134 2.83 -10.28 5.18
CA ILE A 134 3.27 -9.11 5.94
C ILE A 134 4.38 -9.58 6.87
N ALA A 135 5.58 -9.02 6.73
CA ALA A 135 6.64 -9.18 7.71
C ALA A 135 6.70 -7.95 8.61
N LEU A 136 6.50 -8.16 9.91
CA LEU A 136 6.70 -7.15 10.93
C LEU A 136 8.08 -7.39 11.55
N VAL A 137 9.01 -6.44 11.39
CA VAL A 137 10.37 -6.51 11.92
C VAL A 137 10.51 -5.46 13.02
N LEU A 138 10.65 -5.89 14.27
CA LEU A 138 10.97 -5.06 15.41
C LEU A 138 12.48 -4.97 15.56
N ARG A 139 13.02 -3.77 15.37
CA ARG A 139 14.45 -3.49 15.48
C ARG A 139 14.88 -3.36 16.95
N ALA A 140 16.17 -3.50 17.20
CA ALA A 140 16.77 -3.33 18.53
C ALA A 140 16.45 -1.96 19.19
N ASP A 141 16.34 -0.89 18.39
CA ASP A 141 15.96 0.46 18.85
C ASP A 141 14.44 0.62 19.10
N ARG A 142 13.68 -0.46 18.97
CA ARG A 142 12.21 -0.54 19.05
C ARG A 142 11.47 0.11 17.89
N SER A 143 12.15 0.56 16.83
CA SER A 143 11.49 0.91 15.58
C SER A 143 10.88 -0.34 14.94
N LEU A 144 9.85 -0.14 14.10
CA LEU A 144 9.13 -1.23 13.45
C LEU A 144 9.16 -1.04 11.93
N GLU A 145 9.48 -2.09 11.19
CA GLU A 145 9.30 -2.16 9.75
C GLU A 145 8.14 -3.10 9.43
N ALA A 146 7.20 -2.64 8.61
CA ALA A 146 6.14 -3.49 8.08
C ALA A 146 6.35 -3.64 6.58
N ARG A 147 6.84 -4.81 6.15
CA ARG A 147 7.13 -5.14 4.76
C ARG A 147 6.05 -6.01 4.14
N LEU A 148 5.75 -5.76 2.88
CA LEU A 148 4.75 -6.49 2.10
C LEU A 148 5.43 -7.34 1.04
N TYR A 149 5.06 -8.61 1.00
CA TYR A 149 5.59 -9.57 0.05
C TYR A 149 4.46 -10.29 -0.70
N ASP A 150 4.76 -10.59 -1.95
CA ASP A 150 3.89 -11.36 -2.83
C ASP A 150 4.39 -12.80 -2.94
N ARG A 151 3.69 -13.59 -3.75
CA ARG A 151 4.07 -14.98 -4.07
C ARG A 151 5.20 -15.09 -5.09
N LYS A 152 5.68 -13.95 -5.60
CA LYS A 152 6.68 -13.89 -6.67
C LYS A 152 8.07 -13.70 -6.08
N PHE A 153 8.96 -14.61 -6.44
CA PHE A 153 10.35 -14.67 -6.03
C PHE A 153 11.25 -14.64 -7.26
N THR A 154 12.53 -14.36 -7.03
CA THR A 154 13.57 -14.42 -8.05
C THR A 154 14.86 -15.00 -7.46
N LEU A 155 15.70 -15.58 -8.31
CA LEU A 155 16.98 -16.15 -7.89
C LEU A 155 18.07 -15.08 -7.93
N ARG A 156 18.71 -14.84 -6.78
CA ARG A 156 19.88 -13.94 -6.67
C ARG A 156 20.97 -14.63 -5.87
N GLY A 157 22.15 -14.80 -6.49
CA GLY A 157 23.28 -15.44 -5.83
C GLY A 157 23.01 -16.88 -5.40
N GLY A 158 22.13 -17.60 -6.12
CA GLY A 158 21.71 -18.96 -5.78
C GLY A 158 20.63 -19.04 -4.68
N LEU A 159 20.13 -17.91 -4.19
CA LEU A 159 19.09 -17.85 -3.16
C LEU A 159 17.78 -17.33 -3.75
N LEU A 160 16.66 -17.86 -3.27
CA LEU A 160 15.34 -17.31 -3.55
C LEU A 160 15.13 -16.06 -2.71
N GLU A 161 14.86 -14.95 -3.38
CA GLU A 161 14.51 -13.67 -2.75
C GLU A 161 13.15 -13.18 -3.26
N PRO A 162 12.39 -12.41 -2.46
CA PRO A 162 11.17 -11.75 -2.94
C PRO A 162 11.47 -10.86 -4.14
N LEU A 163 10.59 -10.88 -5.15
CA LEU A 163 10.75 -10.08 -6.36
C LEU A 163 10.85 -8.58 -6.02
N ARG A 164 9.92 -8.09 -5.19
CA ARG A 164 9.83 -6.70 -4.72
C ARG A 164 10.15 -6.62 -3.22
N PRO A 165 11.42 -6.41 -2.83
CA PRO A 165 11.81 -6.33 -1.42
C PRO A 165 11.62 -4.93 -0.81
N ASP A 166 11.20 -3.95 -1.60
CA ASP A 166 11.16 -2.52 -1.27
C ASP A 166 9.77 -2.01 -0.87
N LEU A 167 8.73 -2.85 -0.94
CA LEU A 167 7.42 -2.55 -0.38
C LEU A 167 7.49 -2.61 1.15
N GLY A 168 7.51 -1.45 1.79
CA GLY A 168 7.54 -1.35 3.24
C GLY A 168 7.17 0.03 3.77
N LEU A 169 6.61 0.01 4.97
CA LEU A 169 6.40 1.17 5.82
C LEU A 169 7.35 1.09 7.02
N PHE A 170 7.89 2.23 7.42
CA PHE A 170 8.87 2.34 8.51
C PHE A 170 8.26 3.17 9.64
N TYR A 171 8.37 2.69 10.87
CA TYR A 171 7.76 3.32 12.03
C TYR A 171 8.80 3.61 13.10
N THR A 172 8.64 4.73 13.79
CA THR A 172 9.42 5.09 14.97
C THR A 172 9.06 4.19 16.16
N PRO A 173 9.83 4.23 17.26
CA PRO A 173 9.46 3.52 18.50
C PRO A 173 8.09 3.92 19.08
N GLY A 174 7.58 5.11 18.72
CA GLY A 174 6.24 5.58 19.07
C GLY A 174 5.13 5.06 18.15
N LEU A 175 5.45 4.19 17.19
CA LEU A 175 4.55 3.66 16.17
C LEU A 175 3.96 4.74 15.24
N GLU A 176 4.69 5.83 15.06
CA GLU A 176 4.41 6.84 14.03
C GLU A 176 5.24 6.57 12.78
N LEU A 177 4.75 6.93 11.60
CA LEU A 177 5.53 6.81 10.37
C LEU A 177 6.83 7.61 10.46
N SER A 178 7.95 6.96 10.15
CA SER A 178 9.28 7.56 10.26
C SER A 178 9.47 8.66 9.20
N PRO A 179 9.98 9.85 9.58
CA PRO A 179 10.30 10.92 8.64
C PRO A 179 11.61 10.70 7.87
N HIS A 180 12.48 9.84 8.37
CA HIS A 180 13.78 9.56 7.77
C HIS A 180 13.76 8.50 6.67
N HIS A 181 12.60 7.93 6.39
CA HIS A 181 12.45 6.81 5.47
C HIS A 181 11.50 7.17 4.33
N GLN A 182 11.79 6.60 3.16
CA GLN A 182 10.86 6.58 2.06
C GLN A 182 9.96 5.35 2.21
N HIS A 183 8.66 5.59 2.26
CA HIS A 183 7.64 4.57 2.37
C HIS A 183 7.18 4.14 0.98
N LYS A 184 6.92 2.85 0.79
CA LYS A 184 6.36 2.33 -0.46
C LYS A 184 5.35 1.22 -0.15
N ILE A 185 4.14 1.35 -0.68
CA ILE A 185 3.04 0.41 -0.40
C ILE A 185 2.16 0.21 -1.63
N GLU A 186 1.68 -1.02 -1.82
CA GLU A 186 0.64 -1.30 -2.81
C GLU A 186 -0.73 -0.94 -2.21
N ILE A 187 -1.39 0.07 -2.78
CA ILE A 187 -2.68 0.58 -2.28
C ILE A 187 -3.89 -0.07 -2.97
N ALA A 188 -3.66 -0.68 -4.13
CA ALA A 188 -4.62 -1.45 -4.92
C ALA A 188 -3.84 -2.31 -5.94
N PRO A 189 -4.47 -3.33 -6.57
CA PRO A 189 -3.79 -4.14 -7.57
C PRO A 189 -3.15 -3.27 -8.65
N TYR A 190 -1.83 -3.45 -8.86
CA TYR A 190 -1.04 -2.70 -9.84
C TYR A 190 -0.94 -1.19 -9.58
N ILE A 191 -1.24 -0.73 -8.36
CA ILE A 191 -1.10 0.66 -7.94
C ILE A 191 -0.21 0.74 -6.71
N THR A 192 0.95 1.37 -6.87
CA THR A 192 1.95 1.53 -5.80
C THR A 192 2.10 3.00 -5.45
N ALA A 193 2.00 3.32 -4.16
CA ALA A 193 2.29 4.64 -3.63
C ALA A 193 3.69 4.67 -3.04
N GLN A 194 4.44 5.74 -3.31
CA GLN A 194 5.75 6.01 -2.74
C GLN A 194 5.77 7.43 -2.19
N PHE A 195 6.12 7.58 -0.92
CA PHE A 195 5.96 8.84 -0.21
C PHE A 195 6.92 9.01 0.97
N THR A 196 7.07 10.25 1.43
CA THR A 196 7.69 10.63 2.69
C THR A 196 6.63 11.19 3.62
N TYR A 197 6.83 11.02 4.93
CA TYR A 197 5.92 11.52 5.96
C TYR A 197 6.70 12.45 6.89
N GLU A 198 6.37 13.74 6.92
CA GLU A 198 7.09 14.71 7.75
C GLU A 198 6.08 15.66 8.40
N ASN A 199 6.17 15.84 9.72
CA ASN A 199 5.30 16.73 10.50
C ASN A 199 3.79 16.51 10.27
N GLY A 200 3.36 15.25 10.10
CA GLY A 200 1.96 14.92 9.84
C GLY A 200 1.52 15.02 8.37
N LEU A 201 2.41 15.50 7.50
CA LEU A 201 2.13 15.77 6.09
C LEU A 201 2.77 14.73 5.18
N VAL A 202 2.09 14.42 4.08
CA VAL A 202 2.51 13.40 3.12
C VAL A 202 2.91 14.04 1.80
N LYS A 203 4.08 13.63 1.29
CA LYS A 203 4.57 14.04 -0.02
C LYS A 203 4.97 12.82 -0.83
N GLY A 204 4.51 12.71 -2.07
CA GLY A 204 4.78 11.52 -2.86
C GLY A 204 3.92 11.39 -4.09
N THR A 205 4.02 10.23 -4.73
CA THR A 205 3.23 9.90 -5.92
C THR A 205 2.71 8.47 -5.85
N ALA A 206 1.56 8.23 -6.48
CA ALA A 206 1.06 6.90 -6.73
C ALA A 206 1.12 6.62 -8.24
N LEU A 207 1.67 5.47 -8.62
CA LEU A 207 1.80 5.05 -10.01
C LEU A 207 0.89 3.84 -10.27
N ARG A 208 0.34 3.75 -11.48
CA ARG A 208 -0.62 2.72 -11.89
C ARG A 208 -0.21 1.99 -13.16
N GLY A 209 -0.40 0.68 -13.13
CA GLY A 209 -0.32 -0.19 -14.30
C GLY A 209 1.11 -0.38 -14.81
N PHE A 210 1.25 -1.18 -15.86
CA PHE A 210 2.56 -1.58 -16.38
C PHE A 210 3.37 -0.41 -16.97
N VAL A 211 2.72 0.69 -17.35
CA VAL A 211 3.41 1.91 -17.82
C VAL A 211 3.71 2.92 -16.70
N PHE A 212 3.43 2.55 -15.44
CA PHE A 212 3.62 3.39 -14.26
C PHE A 212 2.97 4.78 -14.38
N GLN A 213 1.77 4.85 -14.97
CA GLN A 213 1.08 6.12 -15.18
C GLN A 213 0.81 6.81 -13.83
N ASN A 214 1.09 8.11 -13.73
CA ASN A 214 0.72 8.88 -12.54
C ASN A 214 -0.77 8.74 -12.24
N PHE A 215 -1.10 8.27 -11.04
CA PHE A 215 -2.47 8.04 -10.59
C PHE A 215 -2.97 9.18 -9.73
N PHE A 216 -2.20 9.59 -8.72
CA PHE A 216 -2.39 10.84 -7.98
C PHE A 216 -1.08 11.26 -7.31
N GLU A 217 -1.00 12.54 -6.97
CA GLU A 217 0.12 13.14 -6.24
C GLU A 217 -0.33 13.50 -4.82
N MET A 218 0.58 13.36 -3.87
CA MET A 218 0.39 13.78 -2.47
C MET A 218 1.16 15.09 -2.29
N LYS A 219 0.46 16.16 -1.93
CA LYS A 219 0.97 17.54 -2.05
C LYS A 219 1.15 18.21 -0.69
N ASN A 220 1.84 17.53 0.23
CA ASN A 220 2.04 17.99 1.61
C ASN A 220 0.71 18.20 2.35
N ASP A 221 -0.26 17.32 2.14
CA ASP A 221 -1.52 17.32 2.88
C ASP A 221 -1.47 16.29 4.02
N PRO A 222 -2.33 16.41 5.05
CA PRO A 222 -2.44 15.40 6.09
C PRO A 222 -2.80 14.02 5.51
N LEU A 223 -2.23 12.95 6.08
CA LEU A 223 -2.45 11.57 5.60
C LEU A 223 -3.95 11.21 5.47
N ARG A 224 -4.77 11.69 6.41
CA ARG A 224 -6.22 11.45 6.45
C ARG A 224 -6.97 12.01 5.24
N GLU A 225 -6.47 13.08 4.62
CA GLU A 225 -7.07 13.65 3.40
C GLU A 225 -6.84 12.76 2.17
N HIS A 226 -5.84 11.87 2.23
CA HIS A 226 -5.54 10.91 1.17
C HIS A 226 -6.15 9.54 1.49
N ALA A 227 -7.48 9.41 1.48
CA ALA A 227 -8.18 8.17 1.83
C ALA A 227 -7.64 6.90 1.11
N ARG A 228 -7.25 7.02 -0.17
CA ARG A 228 -6.67 5.92 -0.95
C ARG A 228 -5.32 5.41 -0.43
N LEU A 229 -4.60 6.23 0.34
CA LEU A 229 -3.34 5.89 1.00
C LEU A 229 -3.57 5.56 2.48
N HIS A 230 -4.39 6.36 3.17
CA HIS A 230 -4.71 6.18 4.59
C HIS A 230 -5.26 4.78 4.86
N LEU A 231 -6.27 4.34 4.10
CA LEU A 231 -6.95 3.07 4.35
C LEU A 231 -6.02 1.83 4.28
N PRO A 232 -5.17 1.66 3.24
CA PRO A 232 -4.16 0.59 3.23
C PRO A 232 -3.19 0.62 4.41
N ILE A 233 -2.75 1.80 4.84
CA ILE A 233 -1.84 1.95 5.98
C ILE A 233 -2.54 1.51 7.27
N ARG A 234 -3.76 1.98 7.50
CA ARG A 234 -4.59 1.58 8.66
C ARG A 234 -4.86 0.08 8.70
N ARG A 235 -5.09 -0.52 7.53
CA ARG A 235 -5.24 -1.99 7.41
C ARG A 235 -3.96 -2.72 7.83
N LEU A 236 -2.78 -2.18 7.54
CA LEU A 236 -1.52 -2.79 7.97
C LEU A 236 -1.29 -2.61 9.48
N GLU A 237 -1.63 -1.44 10.01
CA GLU A 237 -1.46 -1.09 11.42
C GLU A 237 -2.28 -1.96 12.37
N GLN A 238 -3.41 -2.53 11.91
CA GLN A 238 -4.24 -3.43 12.72
C GLN A 238 -3.47 -4.64 13.29
N PHE A 239 -2.34 -5.01 12.66
CA PHE A 239 -1.56 -6.19 13.05
C PHE A 239 -0.59 -5.93 14.20
N PHE A 240 -0.33 -4.67 14.56
CA PHE A 240 0.65 -4.31 15.59
C PHE A 240 0.23 -3.15 16.50
N LEU A 241 -0.75 -2.32 16.10
CA LEU A 241 -1.34 -1.33 17.00
C LEU A 241 -2.38 -1.99 17.92
N ASP A 242 -2.28 -1.71 19.22
CA ASP A 242 -3.34 -2.06 20.16
C ASP A 242 -4.55 -1.13 19.93
N ARG A 243 -5.72 -1.73 19.73
CA ARG A 243 -7.00 -1.03 19.55
C ARG A 243 -7.32 -0.09 20.70
N ARG A 244 -6.83 -0.37 21.92
CA ARG A 244 -7.02 0.49 23.10
C ARG A 244 -6.30 1.82 22.99
N THR A 245 -5.16 1.83 22.30
CA THR A 245 -4.33 3.02 22.08
C THR A 245 -4.60 3.68 20.72
N ASP A 246 -5.38 3.03 19.87
CA ASP A 246 -5.74 3.53 18.55
C ASP A 246 -6.86 4.59 18.63
N THR A 247 -6.48 5.85 18.51
CA THR A 247 -7.40 7.00 18.57
C THR A 247 -8.54 6.92 17.57
N GLU A 248 -8.29 6.50 16.32
CA GLU A 248 -9.34 6.45 15.29
C GLU A 248 -10.36 5.34 15.60
N TYR A 249 -9.89 4.21 16.12
CA TYR A 249 -10.77 3.14 16.58
C TYR A 249 -11.60 3.58 17.78
N GLN A 250 -10.97 4.20 18.79
CA GLN A 250 -11.66 4.68 20.00
C GLN A 250 -12.72 5.73 19.66
N GLU A 251 -12.42 6.68 18.79
CA GLU A 251 -13.39 7.68 18.31
C GLU A 251 -14.59 7.03 17.61
N LEU A 252 -14.36 6.01 16.77
CA LEU A 252 -15.43 5.30 16.07
C LEU A 252 -16.34 4.55 17.06
N VAL A 253 -15.75 3.85 18.03
CA VAL A 253 -16.49 3.13 19.08
C VAL A 253 -17.32 4.10 19.91
N GLN A 254 -16.73 5.21 20.37
CA GLN A 254 -17.43 6.23 21.15
C GLN A 254 -18.59 6.87 20.36
N LYS A 255 -18.40 7.14 19.06
CA LYS A 255 -19.46 7.64 18.17
C LYS A 255 -20.61 6.64 18.09
N LEU A 256 -20.32 5.35 17.89
CA LEU A 256 -21.35 4.30 17.83
C LEU A 256 -22.12 4.17 19.14
N GLU A 257 -21.43 4.14 20.28
CA GLU A 257 -22.07 4.02 21.60
C GLU A 257 -22.95 5.24 21.93
N ARG A 258 -22.43 6.45 21.68
CA ARG A 258 -23.16 7.69 21.91
C ARG A 258 -24.41 7.77 21.02
N THR A 259 -24.25 7.51 19.72
CA THR A 259 -25.37 7.57 18.77
C THR A 259 -26.42 6.51 19.07
N ARG A 260 -26.01 5.29 19.46
CA ARG A 260 -26.94 4.27 19.95
C ARG A 260 -27.74 4.77 21.15
N SER A 261 -27.06 5.35 22.14
CA SER A 261 -27.69 5.80 23.39
C SER A 261 -28.72 6.92 23.13
N LEU A 262 -28.38 7.87 22.26
CA LEU A 262 -29.27 8.96 21.86
C LEU A 262 -30.44 8.47 21.00
N ALA A 263 -30.19 7.55 20.06
CA ALA A 263 -31.25 6.95 19.24
C ALA A 263 -32.24 6.15 20.12
N GLN A 264 -31.75 5.41 21.12
CA GLN A 264 -32.62 4.72 22.08
C GLN A 264 -33.45 5.67 22.95
N ALA A 265 -32.94 6.88 23.19
CA ALA A 265 -33.65 7.94 23.90
C ALA A 265 -34.68 8.69 23.03
N GLY A 266 -34.78 8.36 21.73
CA GLY A 266 -35.72 9.00 20.81
C GLY A 266 -35.26 10.36 20.27
N ASP A 267 -33.95 10.64 20.30
CA ASP A 267 -33.38 11.87 19.75
C ASP A 267 -33.44 11.87 18.20
N VAL A 268 -34.19 12.82 17.65
CA VAL A 268 -34.47 12.94 16.20
C VAL A 268 -33.21 13.31 15.39
N GLU A 269 -32.28 14.07 15.96
CA GLU A 269 -31.01 14.39 15.28
C GLU A 269 -30.07 13.18 15.29
N ALA A 270 -30.02 12.45 16.41
CA ALA A 270 -29.25 11.23 16.50
C ALA A 270 -29.71 10.17 15.49
N GLN A 271 -31.01 10.04 15.26
CA GLN A 271 -31.56 9.17 14.21
C GLN A 271 -31.06 9.54 12.81
N ARG A 272 -31.03 10.84 12.48
CA ARG A 272 -30.53 11.33 11.18
C ARG A 272 -29.05 11.05 10.98
N TRP A 273 -28.24 11.16 12.03
CA TRP A 273 -26.80 10.87 11.96
C TRP A 273 -26.46 9.39 12.12
N SER A 274 -27.38 8.58 12.64
CA SER A 274 -27.18 7.14 12.84
C SER A 274 -26.86 6.42 11.54
N SER A 275 -27.51 6.77 10.43
CA SER A 275 -27.24 6.18 9.10
C SER A 275 -25.83 6.48 8.62
N THR A 276 -25.35 7.72 8.80
CA THR A 276 -24.00 8.13 8.45
C THR A 276 -22.94 7.41 9.28
N ILE A 277 -23.11 7.37 10.60
CA ILE A 277 -22.16 6.72 11.52
C ILE A 277 -22.15 5.20 11.29
N LEU A 278 -23.31 4.61 11.05
CA LEU A 278 -23.43 3.20 10.70
C LEU A 278 -22.68 2.89 9.40
N SER A 279 -22.85 3.71 8.35
CA SER A 279 -22.16 3.55 7.08
C SER A 279 -20.64 3.66 7.23
N GLN A 280 -20.17 4.61 8.04
CA GLN A 280 -18.74 4.77 8.37
C GLN A 280 -18.20 3.55 9.11
N ALA A 281 -18.93 3.04 10.10
CA ALA A 281 -18.52 1.88 10.88
C ALA A 281 -18.48 0.60 10.03
N GLU A 282 -19.47 0.41 9.14
CA GLU A 282 -19.51 -0.72 8.22
C GLU A 282 -18.33 -0.69 7.25
N ALA A 283 -18.03 0.47 6.66
CA ALA A 283 -16.86 0.65 5.82
C ALA A 283 -15.55 0.38 6.58
N ALA A 284 -15.41 0.88 7.81
CA ALA A 284 -14.23 0.64 8.63
C ALA A 284 -14.07 -0.83 9.02
N MET A 285 -15.17 -1.54 9.32
CA MET A 285 -15.16 -2.97 9.63
C MET A 285 -14.75 -3.81 8.40
N GLU A 286 -15.24 -3.46 7.21
CA GLU A 286 -14.93 -4.17 5.98
C GLU A 286 -13.49 -3.89 5.51
N GLN A 287 -13.03 -2.65 5.63
CA GLN A 287 -11.78 -2.20 5.01
C GLN A 287 -10.58 -2.25 5.95
N ILE A 288 -10.76 -2.09 7.26
CA ILE A 288 -9.68 -2.00 8.25
C ILE A 288 -9.81 -3.10 9.30
N TYR A 289 -10.90 -3.13 10.06
CA TYR A 289 -11.04 -3.96 11.27
C TYR A 289 -11.76 -5.28 11.02
N GLN A 290 -11.28 -6.06 10.05
CA GLN A 290 -11.93 -7.31 9.65
C GLN A 290 -11.98 -8.32 10.81
N GLY A 291 -13.17 -8.86 11.07
CA GLY A 291 -13.39 -9.83 12.14
C GLY A 291 -13.44 -9.25 13.57
N ASP A 292 -13.51 -7.93 13.73
CA ASP A 292 -13.70 -7.30 15.05
C ASP A 292 -15.10 -7.60 15.62
N ARG A 293 -15.14 -8.37 16.72
CA ARG A 293 -16.38 -8.78 17.38
C ARG A 293 -17.11 -7.63 18.06
N LEU A 294 -16.39 -6.68 18.66
CA LEU A 294 -16.99 -5.55 19.37
C LEU A 294 -17.64 -4.60 18.37
N LEU A 295 -16.90 -4.23 17.33
CA LEU A 295 -17.39 -3.34 16.27
C LEU A 295 -18.61 -3.96 15.57
N ALA A 296 -18.55 -5.27 15.26
CA ALA A 296 -19.69 -6.00 14.68
C ALA A 296 -20.93 -6.00 15.58
N LEU A 297 -20.75 -6.11 16.90
CA LEU A 297 -21.84 -6.06 17.87
C LEU A 297 -22.47 -4.67 17.92
N LEU A 298 -21.66 -3.61 18.00
CA LEU A 298 -22.14 -2.23 18.03
C LEU A 298 -22.91 -1.85 16.75
N ILE A 299 -22.41 -2.25 15.58
CA ILE A 299 -23.08 -2.06 14.29
C ILE A 299 -24.44 -2.78 14.28
N ARG A 300 -24.46 -4.05 14.74
CA ARG A 300 -25.70 -4.84 14.79
C ARG A 300 -26.73 -4.22 15.74
N ASP A 301 -26.29 -3.76 16.90
CA ASP A 301 -27.17 -3.17 17.91
C ASP A 301 -27.77 -1.85 17.40
N LEU A 302 -26.98 -0.97 16.77
CA LEU A 302 -27.47 0.27 16.18
C LEU A 302 -28.46 0.01 15.03
N ARG A 303 -28.19 -0.98 14.16
CA ARG A 303 -29.15 -1.44 13.12
C ARG A 303 -30.48 -1.87 13.72
N HIS A 304 -30.46 -2.58 14.84
CA HIS A 304 -31.69 -3.04 15.50
C HIS A 304 -32.49 -1.87 16.08
N THR A 305 -31.82 -0.91 16.72
CA THR A 305 -32.46 0.31 17.25
C THR A 305 -33.17 1.09 16.13
N LEU A 306 -32.54 1.24 14.96
CA LEU A 306 -33.15 1.93 13.82
C LEU A 306 -34.36 1.17 13.22
N LYS A 307 -34.29 -0.17 13.18
CA LYS A 307 -35.41 -1.00 12.67
C LYS A 307 -36.65 -0.96 13.56
N LEU A 308 -36.46 -0.97 14.88
CA LEU A 308 -37.57 -0.95 15.85
C LEU A 308 -38.43 0.32 15.75
N GLU A 309 -37.85 1.45 15.34
CA GLU A 309 -38.58 2.71 15.22
C GLU A 309 -39.25 2.91 13.85
N GLY A 310 -38.67 2.37 12.76
CA GLY A 310 -39.33 2.34 11.45
C GLY A 310 -40.63 1.52 11.42
N SER A 311 -40.85 0.65 12.41
CA SER A 311 -42.08 -0.13 12.59
C SER A 311 -43.16 0.53 13.46
N LYS A 312 -42.94 1.75 13.97
CA LYS A 312 -43.91 2.43 14.86
C LYS A 312 -44.98 3.28 14.14
N GLU A 313 -45.09 3.25 12.81
CA GLU A 313 -46.16 3.92 12.07
C GLU A 313 -47.18 2.93 11.48
N CYS A 314 -48.17 2.55 12.29
CA CYS A 314 -49.55 2.36 11.84
C CYS A 314 -50.47 2.52 13.06
N PRO A 315 -51.14 3.66 13.26
CA PRO A 315 -52.24 3.72 14.20
C PRO A 315 -53.35 2.84 13.62
N THR A 316 -53.55 1.67 14.22
CA THR A 316 -54.72 0.83 13.97
C THR A 316 -55.96 1.69 14.24
N LEU A 317 -56.65 2.11 13.18
CA LEU A 317 -57.95 2.75 13.29
C LEU A 317 -58.87 1.77 14.03
N ALA A 318 -59.35 2.17 15.20
CA ALA A 318 -60.31 1.39 15.95
C ALA A 318 -61.58 1.18 15.08
N PRO A 319 -62.15 -0.03 15.03
CA PRO A 319 -63.35 -0.26 14.27
C PRO A 319 -64.49 0.58 14.86
N ILE A 320 -65.15 1.36 14.00
CA ILE A 320 -66.36 2.10 14.33
C ILE A 320 -67.45 1.05 14.64
N ASN A 321 -67.90 1.00 15.89
CA ASN A 321 -69.07 0.20 16.26
C ASN A 321 -70.31 0.76 15.54
N PRO A 322 -71.08 -0.06 14.80
CA PRO A 322 -72.37 0.37 14.29
C PRO A 322 -73.35 0.41 15.46
N SER A 323 -73.74 1.61 15.87
CA SER A 323 -74.91 1.84 16.71
C SER A 323 -76.18 1.52 15.92
N VAL A 324 -77.07 0.77 16.58
CA VAL A 324 -78.41 0.30 16.17
C VAL A 324 -79.30 1.41 15.64
#